data_AF-A0A973HIK1-F1
#
_entry.id   AF-A0A973HIK1-F1
#
_cell.length_a   1.000
_cell.length_b   1.000
_cell.length_c   1.000
_cell.angle_alpha   90.00
_cell.angle_beta   90.00
_cell.angle_gamma   90.00
#
_symmetry.space_group_name_H-M   'P 1'
#
loop_
_entity.id
_entity.type
_entity.pdbx_description
1 polymer ?
#
loop_
_entity_poly.entity_id
_entity_poly.type
_entity_poly.pdbx_seq_one_letter_code
_entity_poly.pdbx_strand_id
1 'polypeptide(L)'
;MCRRYSVSYQIIPYVAFSFMVLACIALGYLSILRGNILAERKSRLISIMDKTEAIFQRYDLYYQSGVLSLENAQQHALQRLSLLDDNYIFVFDDNYTLLASLGDVAEAQGNVKMLQDSSGDFTYQTIHEQAKKLTGGTFIRYCFPLFIGGDPVRKISYSKRFPAWGWTYGAGVYIDDIDSSISHTLISFDELVV
;
A
#
# COMPACT_ATOMS: atom_id res chain seq x y z
N MET A 1 -32.57 2.88 61.64
CA MET A 1 -32.15 3.92 60.66
C MET A 1 -32.18 3.31 59.26
N CYS A 2 -33.24 3.52 58.49
CA CYS A 2 -33.34 3.00 57.12
C CYS A 2 -32.72 4.02 56.16
N ARG A 3 -31.55 3.71 55.60
CA ARG A 3 -30.86 4.57 54.62
C ARG A 3 -31.63 4.50 53.31
N ARG A 4 -32.42 5.53 53.00
CA ARG A 4 -33.23 5.63 51.78
C ARG A 4 -32.28 5.92 50.61
N TYR A 5 -31.75 4.86 49.98
CA TYR A 5 -30.96 5.00 48.76
C TYR A 5 -31.86 5.63 47.68
N SER A 6 -31.43 6.76 47.12
CA SER A 6 -32.14 7.43 46.02
C SER A 6 -32.15 6.50 44.81
N VAL A 7 -33.31 6.36 44.14
CA VAL A 7 -33.56 5.49 42.97
C VAL A 7 -32.49 5.65 41.88
N SER A 8 -31.89 6.84 41.78
CA SER A 8 -30.76 7.15 40.90
C SER A 8 -29.55 6.20 41.04
N TYR A 9 -29.21 5.73 42.24
CA TYR A 9 -28.05 4.84 42.44
C TYR A 9 -28.26 3.41 41.90
N GLN A 10 -29.51 2.98 41.70
CA GLN A 10 -29.82 1.66 41.17
C GLN A 10 -29.78 1.63 39.63
N ILE A 11 -30.01 2.77 38.97
CA ILE A 11 -30.12 2.85 37.50
C ILE A 11 -28.76 3.12 36.83
N ILE A 12 -27.87 3.86 37.50
CA ILE A 12 -26.51 4.19 37.01
C ILE A 12 -25.71 2.97 36.51
N PRO A 13 -25.63 1.82 37.20
CA PRO A 13 -24.83 0.69 36.71
C PRO A 13 -25.37 0.09 35.40
N TYR A 14 -26.70 0.06 35.21
CA TYR A 14 -27.30 -0.44 33.97
C TYR A 14 -27.06 0.53 32.80
N VAL A 15 -27.15 1.84 33.06
CA VAL A 15 -26.82 2.86 32.07
C VAL A 15 -25.34 2.78 31.70
N ALA A 16 -24.45 2.74 32.69
CA ALA A 16 -23.01 2.58 32.45
C ALA A 16 -22.69 1.29 31.69
N PHE A 17 -23.34 0.18 32.02
CA PHE A 17 -23.19 -1.08 31.30
C PHE A 17 -23.68 -0.97 29.85
N SER A 18 -24.81 -0.31 29.58
CA SER A 18 -25.29 -0.09 28.21
C SER A 18 -24.33 0.78 27.39
N PHE A 19 -23.77 1.85 27.99
CA PHE A 19 -22.76 2.68 27.32
C PHE A 19 -21.48 1.90 27.04
N MET A 20 -21.05 1.04 27.98
CA MET A 20 -19.90 0.17 27.78
C MET A 20 -20.12 -0.82 26.64
N VAL A 21 -21.30 -1.45 26.55
CA VAL A 21 -21.64 -2.37 25.45
C VAL A 21 -21.65 -1.64 24.11
N LEU A 22 -22.25 -0.45 24.04
CA LEU A 22 -22.23 0.38 22.82
C LEU A 22 -20.81 0.78 22.42
N ALA A 23 -19.97 1.17 23.38
CA ALA A 23 -18.57 1.49 23.13
C ALA A 23 -17.80 0.27 22.59
N CYS A 24 -18.02 -0.92 23.15
CA CYS A 24 -17.42 -2.16 22.65
C CYS A 24 -17.84 -2.48 21.21
N ILE A 25 -19.12 -2.31 20.88
CA ILE A 25 -19.64 -2.52 19.51
C ILE A 25 -19.00 -1.51 18.55
N ALA A 26 -18.93 -0.23 18.92
CA ALA A 26 -18.33 0.81 18.10
C ALA A 26 -16.83 0.54 17.83
N LEU A 27 -16.06 0.14 18.85
CA LEU A 27 -14.65 -0.24 18.70
C LEU A 27 -14.47 -1.48 17.81
N GLY A 28 -15.37 -2.47 17.94
CA GLY A 28 -15.39 -3.65 17.08
C GLY A 28 -15.66 -3.29 15.62
N TYR A 29 -16.67 -2.44 15.37
CA TYR A 29 -17.00 -1.95 14.03
C TYR A 29 -15.84 -1.17 13.39
N LEU A 30 -15.20 -0.27 14.15
CA LEU A 30 -14.03 0.49 13.69
C LEU A 30 -12.88 -0.43 13.25
N SER A 31 -12.65 -1.49 14.02
CA SER A 31 -11.61 -2.49 13.71
C SER A 31 -11.91 -3.24 12.41
N ILE A 32 -13.18 -3.61 12.19
CA ILE A 32 -13.64 -4.26 10.96
C ILE A 32 -13.51 -3.30 9.77
N LEU A 33 -13.96 -2.05 9.91
CA LEU A 33 -13.87 -1.03 8.87
C LEU A 33 -12.42 -0.78 8.43
N ARG A 34 -11.51 -0.65 9.39
CA ARG A 34 -10.07 -0.53 9.11
C ARG A 34 -9.53 -1.73 8.34
N GLY A 35 -9.95 -2.93 8.74
CA GLY A 35 -9.61 -4.19 8.05
C GLY A 35 -10.08 -4.19 6.60
N ASN A 36 -11.31 -3.75 6.34
CA ASN A 36 -11.90 -3.69 5.01
C ASN A 36 -11.17 -2.70 4.09
N ILE A 37 -10.90 -1.47 4.56
CA ILE A 37 -10.17 -0.45 3.79
C ILE A 37 -8.78 -0.97 3.42
N LEU A 38 -8.07 -1.59 4.36
CA LEU A 38 -6.74 -2.15 4.09
C LEU A 38 -6.82 -3.32 3.09
N ALA A 39 -7.83 -4.18 3.21
CA ALA A 39 -8.04 -5.29 2.29
C ALA A 39 -8.33 -4.82 0.86
N GLU A 40 -9.18 -3.79 0.70
CA GLU A 40 -9.48 -3.16 -0.58
C GLU A 40 -8.22 -2.57 -1.23
N ARG A 41 -7.44 -1.79 -0.47
CA ARG A 41 -6.16 -1.24 -0.94
C ARG A 41 -5.21 -2.34 -1.40
N LYS A 42 -5.06 -3.41 -0.62
CA LYS A 42 -4.24 -4.57 -0.99
C LYS A 42 -4.74 -5.24 -2.28
N SER A 43 -6.05 -5.43 -2.43
CA SER A 43 -6.65 -5.99 -3.63
C SER A 43 -6.37 -5.13 -4.86
N ARG A 44 -6.45 -3.80 -4.71
CA ARG A 44 -6.09 -2.85 -5.78
C ARG A 44 -4.62 -2.98 -6.19
N LEU A 45 -3.70 -3.07 -5.22
CA LEU A 45 -2.27 -3.27 -5.52
C LEU A 45 -2.03 -4.57 -6.30
N ILE A 46 -2.69 -5.66 -5.94
CA ILE A 46 -2.61 -6.94 -6.68
C ILE A 46 -3.11 -6.75 -8.12
N SER A 47 -4.27 -6.12 -8.31
CA SER A 47 -4.83 -5.88 -9.65
C SER A 47 -3.91 -5.02 -10.53
N ILE A 48 -3.29 -3.98 -9.96
CA ILE A 48 -2.29 -3.18 -10.68
C ILE A 48 -1.09 -4.05 -11.06
N MET A 49 -0.61 -4.91 -10.15
CA MET A 49 0.51 -5.80 -10.43
C MET A 49 0.22 -6.84 -11.50
N ASP A 50 -1.00 -7.39 -11.57
CA ASP A 50 -1.38 -8.33 -12.62
C ASP A 50 -1.42 -7.64 -14.01
N LYS A 51 -1.88 -6.39 -14.06
CA LYS A 51 -1.82 -5.58 -15.29
C LYS A 51 -0.39 -5.28 -15.71
N THR A 52 0.46 -4.88 -14.76
CA THR A 52 1.88 -4.61 -14.99
C THR A 52 2.60 -5.85 -15.50
N GLU A 53 2.36 -7.01 -14.90
CA GLU A 53 2.94 -8.27 -15.35
C GLU A 53 2.47 -8.65 -16.76
N ALA A 54 1.19 -8.48 -17.08
CA ALA A 54 0.67 -8.74 -18.41
C ALA A 54 1.31 -7.85 -19.50
N ILE A 55 1.66 -6.60 -19.15
CA ILE A 55 2.42 -5.70 -20.02
C ILE A 55 3.83 -6.27 -20.26
N PHE A 56 4.54 -6.65 -19.19
CA PHE A 56 5.89 -7.22 -19.31
C PHE A 56 5.89 -8.50 -20.14
N GLN A 57 4.97 -9.43 -19.86
CA GLN A 57 4.82 -10.68 -20.62
C GLN A 57 4.54 -10.42 -22.11
N ARG A 58 3.68 -9.45 -22.43
CA ARG A 58 3.37 -9.10 -23.83
C ARG A 58 4.61 -8.62 -24.58
N TYR A 59 5.38 -7.72 -23.99
CA TYR A 59 6.58 -7.20 -24.64
C TYR A 59 7.72 -8.21 -24.66
N ASP A 60 7.81 -9.09 -23.65
CA ASP A 60 8.74 -10.22 -23.66
C ASP A 60 8.42 -11.20 -24.79
N LEU A 61 7.14 -11.44 -25.09
CA LEU A 61 6.74 -12.24 -26.26
C LEU A 61 7.19 -11.61 -27.59
N TYR A 62 7.10 -10.28 -27.75
CA TYR A 62 7.61 -9.60 -28.96
C TYR A 62 9.14 -9.69 -29.09
N TYR A 63 9.85 -9.68 -27.97
CA TYR A 63 11.28 -9.94 -27.95
C TYR A 63 11.60 -11.39 -28.34
N GLN A 64 10.95 -12.36 -27.72
CA GLN A 64 11.15 -13.79 -27.99
C GLN A 64 10.79 -14.18 -29.44
N SER A 65 9.82 -13.50 -30.06
CA SER A 65 9.46 -13.70 -31.46
C SER A 65 10.37 -12.96 -32.45
N GLY A 66 11.36 -12.20 -31.98
CA GLY A 66 12.28 -11.42 -32.81
C GLY A 66 11.66 -10.17 -33.46
N VAL A 67 10.47 -9.76 -33.04
CA VAL A 67 9.79 -8.54 -33.55
C VAL A 67 10.46 -7.29 -32.99
N LEU A 68 10.92 -7.34 -31.74
CA LEU A 68 11.63 -6.26 -31.06
C LEU A 68 12.99 -6.75 -30.54
N SER A 69 13.96 -5.84 -30.46
CA SER A 69 15.14 -6.04 -29.62
C SER A 69 14.73 -6.05 -28.13
N LEU A 70 15.57 -6.62 -27.27
CA LEU A 70 15.33 -6.61 -25.82
C LEU A 70 15.16 -5.18 -25.30
N GLU A 71 16.04 -4.27 -25.72
CA GLU A 71 16.00 -2.86 -25.35
C GLU A 71 14.69 -2.19 -25.76
N ASN A 72 14.24 -2.38 -27.02
CA ASN A 72 12.98 -1.79 -27.48
C ASN A 72 11.78 -2.39 -26.76
N ALA A 73 11.77 -3.70 -26.48
CA ALA A 73 10.70 -4.34 -25.72
C ALA A 73 10.59 -3.77 -24.31
N GLN A 74 11.72 -3.61 -23.62
CA GLN A 74 11.80 -3.01 -22.28
C GLN A 74 11.35 -1.54 -22.29
N GLN A 75 11.85 -0.74 -23.24
CA GLN A 75 11.47 0.67 -23.36
C GLN A 75 9.97 0.84 -23.62
N HIS A 76 9.40 0.06 -24.54
CA HIS A 76 7.97 0.12 -24.81
C HIS A 76 7.12 -0.37 -23.63
N ALA A 77 7.59 -1.35 -22.86
CA ALA A 77 6.91 -1.77 -21.64
C ALA A 77 6.86 -0.63 -20.61
N LEU A 78 7.99 0.04 -20.34
CA LEU A 78 8.05 1.17 -19.42
C LEU A 78 7.21 2.36 -19.90
N GLN A 79 7.25 2.67 -21.20
CA GLN A 79 6.40 3.69 -21.81
C GLN A 79 4.90 3.34 -21.67
N ARG A 80 4.54 2.05 -21.79
CA ARG A 80 3.16 1.63 -21.59
C ARG A 80 2.73 1.77 -20.14
N LEU A 81 3.63 1.50 -19.19
CA LEU A 81 3.37 1.71 -17.77
C LEU A 81 3.16 3.18 -17.43
N SER A 82 3.95 4.10 -17.98
CA SER A 82 3.78 5.53 -17.70
C SER A 82 2.45 6.12 -18.21
N LEU A 83 1.74 5.39 -19.06
CA LEU A 83 0.38 5.75 -19.52
C LEU A 83 -0.72 5.16 -18.64
N LEU A 84 -0.39 4.23 -17.73
CA LEU A 84 -1.29 3.84 -16.67
C LEU A 84 -1.31 5.01 -15.68
N ASP A 85 -2.47 5.62 -15.49
CA ASP A 85 -2.72 6.69 -14.51
C ASP A 85 -2.68 6.14 -13.06
N ASP A 86 -1.62 5.41 -12.74
CA ASP A 86 -1.39 4.70 -11.50
C ASP A 86 -0.03 5.14 -10.92
N ASN A 87 -0.05 6.26 -10.18
CA ASN A 87 1.09 6.82 -9.41
C ASN A 87 1.52 5.94 -8.22
N TYR A 88 1.43 4.63 -8.38
CA TYR A 88 1.77 3.64 -7.37
C TYR A 88 2.92 2.73 -7.79
N ILE A 89 3.26 2.68 -9.08
CA ILE A 89 4.16 1.67 -9.67
C ILE A 89 5.63 2.11 -9.58
N PHE A 90 6.50 1.19 -9.18
CA PHE A 90 7.95 1.33 -9.29
C PHE A 90 8.57 0.08 -9.91
N VAL A 91 9.66 0.26 -10.65
CA VAL A 91 10.41 -0.81 -11.34
C VAL A 91 11.90 -0.51 -11.23
N PHE A 92 12.70 -1.51 -10.85
CA PHE A 92 14.16 -1.41 -10.80
C PHE A 92 14.84 -2.71 -11.23
N ASP A 93 16.05 -2.61 -11.77
CA ASP A 93 16.85 -3.76 -12.21
C ASP A 93 17.66 -4.41 -11.06
N ASP A 94 18.42 -5.46 -11.37
CA ASP A 94 19.28 -6.17 -10.41
C ASP A 94 20.45 -5.35 -9.87
N ASN A 95 20.81 -4.29 -10.58
CA ASN A 95 21.81 -3.33 -10.11
C ASN A 95 21.18 -2.25 -9.22
N TYR A 96 19.87 -2.34 -8.93
CA TYR A 96 19.09 -1.33 -8.22
C TYR A 96 19.01 0.00 -8.98
N THR A 97 19.12 -0.02 -10.30
CA THR A 97 18.82 1.16 -11.12
C THR A 97 17.31 1.29 -11.19
N LEU A 98 16.77 2.41 -10.73
CA LEU A 98 15.35 2.69 -10.86
C LEU A 98 15.02 3.00 -12.32
N LEU A 99 14.14 2.19 -12.90
CA LEU A 99 13.72 2.26 -14.30
C LEU A 99 12.40 3.02 -14.46
N ALA A 100 11.52 2.90 -13.46
CA ALA A 100 10.29 3.68 -13.37
C ALA A 100 9.92 3.91 -11.91
N SER A 101 9.39 5.09 -11.61
CA SER A 101 8.71 5.40 -10.37
C SER A 101 7.60 6.37 -10.69
N LEU A 102 6.37 5.88 -10.77
CA LEU A 102 5.17 6.68 -10.95
C LEU A 102 4.77 7.14 -9.55
N GLY A 103 5.14 8.35 -9.17
CA GLY A 103 4.88 8.97 -7.86
C GLY A 103 5.74 10.21 -7.65
N ASP A 104 5.21 11.21 -6.94
CA ASP A 104 5.75 12.58 -6.76
C ASP A 104 7.16 12.70 -6.16
N VAL A 105 7.84 11.60 -5.86
CA VAL A 105 9.28 11.62 -5.56
C VAL A 105 10.01 11.75 -6.89
N ALA A 106 9.94 12.96 -7.45
CA ALA A 106 10.17 13.32 -8.83
C ALA A 106 11.49 12.86 -9.46
N GLU A 107 12.52 12.45 -8.71
CA GLU A 107 13.89 12.34 -9.28
C GLU A 107 14.79 11.30 -8.61
N ALA A 108 14.31 10.09 -8.34
CA ALA A 108 15.25 8.99 -8.11
C ALA A 108 15.73 8.40 -9.46
N GLN A 109 16.24 9.24 -10.37
CA GLN A 109 16.99 8.74 -11.52
C GLN A 109 18.33 8.24 -11.02
N GLY A 110 18.48 6.91 -10.92
CA GLY A 110 19.75 6.30 -10.57
C GLY A 110 19.63 5.11 -9.64
N ASN A 111 20.71 4.88 -8.89
CA ASN A 111 20.86 3.70 -8.07
C ASN A 111 20.19 3.87 -6.70
N VAL A 112 19.19 3.06 -6.41
CA VAL A 112 18.40 3.11 -5.16
C VAL A 112 18.87 2.10 -4.10
N LYS A 113 19.99 1.41 -4.34
CA LYS A 113 20.51 0.36 -3.43
C LYS A 113 20.72 0.87 -2.01
N MET A 114 21.23 2.09 -1.87
CA MET A 114 21.61 2.67 -0.57
C MET A 114 20.49 3.50 0.07
N LEU A 115 19.28 3.51 -0.51
CA LEU A 115 18.17 4.29 0.00
C LEU A 115 17.57 3.59 1.24
N GLN A 116 17.65 4.29 2.38
CA GLN A 116 17.19 3.81 3.68
C GLN A 116 15.83 4.42 4.05
N ASP A 117 15.04 3.67 4.81
CA ASP A 117 13.89 4.22 5.50
C ASP A 117 14.27 4.88 6.84
N SER A 118 13.26 5.39 7.56
CA SER A 118 13.42 6.00 8.89
C SER A 118 14.04 5.10 9.95
N SER A 119 13.99 3.78 9.75
CA SER A 119 14.54 2.78 10.64
C SER A 119 15.99 2.41 10.29
N GLY A 120 16.53 2.98 9.20
CA GLY A 120 17.86 2.67 8.68
C GLY A 120 17.90 1.45 7.76
N ASP A 121 16.75 0.85 7.44
CA ASP A 121 16.68 -0.34 6.60
C ASP A 121 16.74 0.04 5.12
N PHE A 122 17.57 -0.68 4.36
CA PHE A 122 17.68 -0.50 2.92
C PHE A 122 16.41 -0.99 2.22
N THR A 123 15.53 -0.06 1.87
CA THR A 123 14.16 -0.35 1.42
C THR A 123 14.16 -1.20 0.15
N TYR A 124 14.90 -0.78 -0.88
CA TYR A 124 14.92 -1.47 -2.17
C TYR A 124 15.64 -2.84 -2.11
N GLN A 125 16.64 -2.99 -1.24
CA GLN A 125 17.28 -4.29 -0.98
C GLN A 125 16.30 -5.25 -0.33
N THR A 126 15.56 -4.79 0.68
CA THR A 126 14.52 -5.58 1.34
C THR A 126 13.44 -5.99 0.36
N ILE A 127 12.98 -5.07 -0.49
CA ILE A 127 12.00 -5.36 -1.55
C ILE A 127 12.52 -6.43 -2.50
N HIS A 128 13.75 -6.25 -2.99
CA HIS A 128 14.38 -7.19 -3.92
C HIS A 128 14.49 -8.60 -3.35
N GLU A 129 15.01 -8.72 -2.13
CA GLU A 129 15.21 -10.00 -1.47
C GLU A 129 13.88 -10.71 -1.14
N GLN A 130 12.86 -9.96 -0.73
CA GLN A 130 11.55 -10.55 -0.46
C GLN A 130 10.82 -10.96 -1.75
N ALA A 131 10.89 -10.14 -2.81
CA ALA A 131 10.29 -10.44 -4.11
C ALA A 131 10.93 -11.68 -4.78
N LYS A 132 12.21 -11.95 -4.52
CA LYS A 132 12.91 -13.15 -5.03
C LYS A 132 12.51 -14.45 -4.32
N LYS A 133 12.11 -14.38 -3.05
CA LYS A 133 11.82 -15.57 -2.23
C LYS A 133 10.45 -16.17 -2.48
N LEU A 134 9.47 -15.36 -2.90
CA LEU A 134 8.07 -15.77 -2.97
C LEU A 134 7.56 -15.73 -4.41
N THR A 135 7.30 -16.92 -4.95
CA THR A 135 6.58 -17.07 -6.23
C THR A 135 5.17 -16.51 -6.07
N GLY A 136 4.81 -15.54 -6.91
CA GLY A 136 3.51 -14.87 -6.87
C GLY A 136 3.52 -13.45 -6.28
N GLY A 137 4.58 -13.06 -5.56
CA GLY A 137 4.71 -11.71 -4.99
C GLY A 137 4.39 -11.63 -3.50
N THR A 138 4.74 -10.50 -2.88
CA THR A 138 4.67 -10.33 -1.42
C THR A 138 4.32 -8.91 -1.00
N PHE A 139 3.63 -8.79 0.13
CA PHE A 139 3.36 -7.50 0.75
C PHE A 139 4.51 -7.08 1.67
N ILE A 140 4.99 -5.86 1.49
CA ILE A 140 6.11 -5.30 2.22
C ILE A 140 5.67 -3.97 2.83
N ARG A 141 5.94 -3.78 4.13
CA ARG A 141 5.67 -2.55 4.86
C ARG A 141 6.98 -1.87 5.19
N TYR A 142 7.04 -0.58 4.93
CA TYR A 142 8.22 0.26 5.16
C TYR A 142 7.77 1.72 5.26
N CYS A 143 8.66 2.59 5.72
CA CYS A 143 8.40 4.02 5.73
C CYS A 143 9.12 4.67 4.53
N PHE A 144 8.40 5.48 3.77
CA PHE A 144 8.96 6.17 2.61
C PHE A 144 8.45 7.61 2.60
N PRO A 145 9.29 8.61 2.32
CA PRO A 145 8.82 9.98 2.28
C PRO A 145 7.95 10.23 1.03
N LEU A 146 7.11 11.25 1.08
CA LEU A 146 6.28 11.68 -0.07
C LEU A 146 7.07 12.46 -1.12
N PHE A 147 8.17 13.10 -0.71
CA PHE A 147 9.09 13.86 -1.55
C PHE A 147 10.51 13.80 -0.96
N ILE A 148 11.52 14.16 -1.75
CA ILE A 148 12.92 14.13 -1.29
C ILE A 148 13.11 15.10 -0.12
N GLY A 149 13.58 14.60 1.03
CA GLY A 149 13.78 15.38 2.25
C GLY A 149 12.53 15.57 3.11
N GLY A 150 11.39 14.99 2.72
CA GLY A 150 10.18 14.98 3.55
C GLY A 150 10.23 13.94 4.67
N ASP A 151 9.28 14.04 5.60
CA ASP A 151 9.16 13.07 6.68
C ASP A 151 8.74 11.68 6.16
N PRO A 152 9.24 10.60 6.78
CA PRO A 152 8.92 9.23 6.40
C PRO A 152 7.46 8.89 6.74
N VAL A 153 6.71 8.42 5.73
CA VAL A 153 5.28 8.06 5.83
C VAL A 153 5.12 6.55 5.68
N ARG A 154 4.21 5.93 6.45
CA ARG A 154 4.00 4.47 6.35
C ARG A 154 3.44 4.11 4.98
N LYS A 155 4.10 3.16 4.32
CA LYS A 155 3.75 2.64 3.00
C LYS A 155 3.61 1.12 3.05
N ILE A 156 2.67 0.59 2.26
CA ILE A 156 2.59 -0.83 1.95
C ILE A 156 2.74 -1.00 0.44
N SER A 157 3.63 -1.90 0.01
CA SER A 157 3.75 -2.30 -1.38
C SER A 157 3.42 -3.78 -1.56
N TYR A 158 2.94 -4.13 -2.75
CA TYR A 158 2.93 -5.50 -3.26
C TYR A 158 3.99 -5.57 -4.35
N SER A 159 4.99 -6.43 -4.16
CA SER A 159 6.16 -6.50 -5.03
C SER A 159 6.35 -7.90 -5.60
N LYS A 160 6.75 -7.96 -6.87
CA LYS A 160 6.97 -9.16 -7.67
C LYS A 160 8.30 -9.09 -8.40
N ARG A 161 8.73 -10.24 -8.90
CA ARG A 161 9.94 -10.40 -9.69
C ARG A 161 9.56 -10.78 -11.12
N PHE A 162 10.18 -10.15 -12.12
CA PHE A 162 10.11 -10.55 -13.52
C PHE A 162 11.50 -11.05 -13.96
N PRO A 163 11.78 -12.36 -13.84
CA PRO A 163 13.14 -12.89 -14.00
C PRO A 163 13.72 -12.69 -15.39
N ALA A 164 12.89 -12.73 -16.45
CA ALA A 164 13.34 -12.65 -17.84
C ALA A 164 14.17 -11.40 -18.13
N TRP A 165 13.86 -10.28 -17.47
CA TRP A 165 14.53 -8.99 -17.67
C TRP A 165 15.38 -8.56 -16.47
N GLY A 166 15.47 -9.38 -15.43
CA GLY A 166 16.18 -8.99 -14.23
C GLY A 166 15.47 -7.88 -13.44
N TRP A 167 14.14 -7.75 -13.58
CA TRP A 167 13.39 -6.63 -13.00
C TRP A 167 12.65 -7.00 -11.73
N THR A 168 12.72 -6.12 -10.74
CA THR A 168 11.85 -6.13 -9.57
C THR A 168 10.87 -4.97 -9.72
N TYR A 169 9.60 -5.25 -9.48
CA TYR A 169 8.55 -4.26 -9.65
C TYR A 169 7.53 -4.37 -8.53
N GLY A 170 6.85 -3.27 -8.24
CA GLY A 170 5.81 -3.26 -7.23
C GLY A 170 4.87 -2.09 -7.43
N ALA A 171 3.71 -2.17 -6.78
CA ALA A 171 2.85 -1.02 -6.53
C ALA A 171 2.73 -0.81 -5.04
N GLY A 172 2.75 0.44 -4.58
CA GLY A 172 2.57 0.73 -3.17
C GLY A 172 1.75 1.96 -2.89
N VAL A 173 0.99 1.90 -1.80
CA VAL A 173 0.10 2.97 -1.33
C VAL A 173 0.51 3.38 0.07
N TYR A 174 0.44 4.67 0.36
CA TYR A 174 0.56 5.18 1.73
C TYR A 174 -0.64 4.72 2.56
N ILE A 175 -0.44 4.49 3.85
CA ILE A 175 -1.48 3.93 4.73
C ILE A 175 -1.75 4.76 5.98
N ASP A 176 -1.09 5.93 6.11
CA ASP A 176 -1.35 6.88 7.21
C ASP A 176 -2.71 7.58 7.07
N ASP A 177 -3.16 7.77 5.84
CA ASP A 177 -4.49 8.29 5.51
C ASP A 177 -5.64 7.28 5.76
N ILE A 178 -5.35 6.05 6.21
CA ILE A 178 -6.43 5.12 6.61
C ILE A 178 -7.19 5.71 7.80
N ASP A 179 -6.49 6.31 8.75
CA ASP A 179 -7.11 6.88 9.95
C ASP A 179 -7.93 8.15 9.60
N SER A 180 -7.50 8.94 8.61
CA SER A 180 -8.30 10.05 8.08
C SER A 180 -9.50 9.58 7.23
N SER A 181 -9.34 8.53 6.41
CA SER A 181 -10.43 7.93 5.62
C SER A 181 -11.56 7.39 6.50
N ILE A 182 -11.19 6.78 7.62
CA ILE A 182 -12.13 6.31 8.65
C ILE A 182 -12.88 7.50 9.25
N SER A 183 -12.17 8.59 9.58
CA SER A 183 -12.78 9.80 10.16
C SER A 183 -13.82 10.42 9.22
N HIS A 184 -13.53 10.51 7.92
CA HIS A 184 -14.49 10.99 6.92
C HIS A 184 -15.72 10.09 6.78
N THR A 185 -15.53 8.77 6.85
CA THR A 185 -16.65 7.81 6.82
C THR A 185 -17.56 7.98 8.04
N LEU A 186 -16.99 8.25 9.22
CA LEU A 186 -17.79 8.48 10.43
C LEU A 186 -18.59 9.80 10.36
N ILE A 187 -18.01 10.87 9.80
CA ILE A 187 -18.68 12.17 9.63
C ILE A 187 -19.85 12.06 8.64
N SER A 188 -19.68 11.36 7.52
CA SER A 188 -20.77 11.20 6.54
C SER A 188 -21.93 10.34 7.04
N PHE A 189 -21.65 9.40 7.94
CA PHE A 189 -22.70 8.65 8.64
C PHE A 189 -23.45 9.53 9.65
N ASP A 190 -22.79 10.46 10.32
CA ASP A 190 -23.44 11.41 11.24
C ASP A 190 -24.40 12.34 10.49
N GLU A 191 -24.03 12.80 9.30
CA GLU A 191 -24.90 13.60 8.41
C GLU A 191 -26.10 12.81 7.84
N LEU A 192 -26.04 11.47 7.81
CA LEU A 192 -27.14 10.61 7.36
C LEU A 192 -28.11 10.22 8.50
N VAL A 193 -27.70 10.40 9.75
CA VAL A 193 -28.47 10.00 10.95
C VAL A 193 -29.16 11.21 11.62
N VAL A 194 -28.81 12.44 11.23
CA VAL A 194 -29.51 13.68 11.59
C VAL A 194 -30.56 14.04 10.53
#